data_AF-A0A936VCI8-F1
#
_entry.id   AF-A0A936VCI8-F1
#
_cell.length_a   1.000
_cell.length_b   1.000
_cell.length_c   1.000
_cell.angle_alpha   90.00
_cell.angle_beta   90.00
_cell.angle_gamma   90.00
#
_symmetry.space_group_name_H-M   'P 1'
#
loop_
_entity.id
_entity.type
_entity.pdbx_description
1 polymer ?
#
loop_
_entity_poly.entity_id
_entity_poly.type
_entity_poly.pdbx_seq_one_letter_code
_entity_poly.pdbx_strand_id
1 'polypeptide(L)'
;MSKYMTFDSQSFPNRELLLEALAECGFASPTVGTDIPLEGWDKRDPQTADVVIRRRDVRGQSLLGDIGFRKTANGFVAVIDDMDLNYRLGKDFVIRLQNSYHEAAARKMPKKLGGTLIKRTD
;
A
#
# COMPACT_ATOMS: atom_id res chain seq x y z
N MET A 1 8.18 12.54 18.36
CA MET A 1 7.51 11.40 19.00
C MET A 1 7.00 10.56 17.83
N SER A 2 7.39 9.28 17.73
CA SER A 2 6.92 8.46 16.60
C SER A 2 5.48 8.02 16.84
N LYS A 3 4.67 8.00 15.79
CA LYS A 3 3.25 7.62 15.84
C LYS A 3 2.78 7.10 14.50
N TYR A 4 1.79 6.20 14.53
CA TYR A 4 1.17 5.70 13.31
C TYR A 4 0.26 6.76 12.67
N MET A 5 0.41 6.96 11.37
CA MET A 5 -0.42 7.83 10.53
C MET A 5 -1.29 6.98 9.61
N THR A 6 -2.57 7.35 9.50
CA THR A 6 -3.51 6.74 8.54
C THR A 6 -3.67 7.64 7.31
N PHE A 7 -3.68 7.05 6.12
CA PHE A 7 -3.79 7.74 4.83
C PHE A 7 -5.18 7.52 4.19
N ASP A 8 -6.22 8.10 4.78
CA ASP A 8 -7.61 7.83 4.38
C ASP A 8 -7.97 8.29 2.96
N SER A 9 -7.24 9.25 2.39
CA SER A 9 -7.46 9.73 1.02
C SER A 9 -6.84 8.85 -0.06
N GLN A 10 -5.99 7.88 0.33
CA GLN A 10 -5.36 6.91 -0.58
C GLN A 10 -5.81 5.50 -0.21
N SER A 11 -6.96 5.10 -0.77
CA SER A 11 -7.48 3.72 -0.62
C SER A 11 -7.00 2.82 -1.75
N PHE A 12 -6.75 1.56 -1.42
CA PHE A 12 -6.47 0.46 -2.34
C PHE A 12 -7.68 -0.51 -2.36
N PRO A 13 -8.61 -0.39 -3.33
CA PRO A 13 -9.87 -1.15 -3.30
C PRO A 13 -9.72 -2.67 -3.37
N ASN A 14 -8.72 -3.17 -4.09
CA ASN A 14 -8.53 -4.58 -4.33
C ASN A 14 -7.27 -5.09 -3.61
N ARG A 15 -7.44 -6.10 -2.75
CA ARG A 15 -6.34 -6.68 -1.96
C ARG A 15 -5.24 -7.31 -2.82
N GLU A 16 -5.60 -8.03 -3.89
CA GLU A 16 -4.62 -8.72 -4.72
C GLU A 16 -3.75 -7.72 -5.50
N LEU A 17 -4.36 -6.66 -6.01
CA LEU A 17 -3.63 -5.56 -6.64
C LEU A 17 -2.73 -4.81 -5.64
N LEU A 18 -3.18 -4.64 -4.40
CA LEU A 18 -2.33 -4.10 -3.33
C LEU A 18 -1.12 -5.00 -3.07
N LEU A 19 -1.31 -6.31 -2.93
CA LEU A 19 -0.21 -7.25 -2.70
C LEU A 19 0.80 -7.26 -3.85
N GLU A 20 0.32 -7.20 -5.09
CA GLU A 20 1.18 -7.09 -6.28
C GLU A 20 1.98 -5.78 -6.26
N ALA A 21 1.33 -4.64 -5.97
CA ALA A 21 2.00 -3.36 -5.88
C ALA A 21 3.04 -3.30 -4.74
N LEU A 22 2.73 -3.94 -3.61
CA LEU A 22 3.69 -4.07 -2.51
C LEU A 22 4.90 -4.89 -2.91
N ALA A 23 4.71 -5.99 -3.65
CA ALA A 23 5.81 -6.80 -4.16
C ALA A 23 6.70 -6.00 -5.13
N GLU A 24 6.11 -5.22 -6.05
CA GLU A 24 6.84 -4.31 -6.94
C GLU A 24 7.63 -3.22 -6.17
N CYS A 25 7.07 -2.76 -5.05
CA CYS A 25 7.74 -1.83 -4.14
C CYS A 25 8.82 -2.50 -3.25
N GLY A 26 9.06 -3.79 -3.39
CA GLY A 26 10.08 -4.54 -2.66
C GLY A 26 9.59 -5.25 -1.38
N PHE A 27 8.27 -5.28 -1.13
CA PHE A 27 7.66 -5.91 0.04
C PHE A 27 7.00 -7.24 -0.34
N ALA A 28 7.80 -8.29 -0.45
CA ALA A 28 7.41 -9.55 -1.09
C ALA A 28 6.56 -10.52 -0.24
N SER A 29 6.42 -10.31 1.07
CA SER A 29 5.71 -11.26 1.94
C SER A 29 4.86 -10.60 3.03
N PRO A 30 3.83 -9.80 2.67
CA PRO A 30 2.90 -9.28 3.66
C PRO A 30 2.11 -10.42 4.33
N THR A 31 1.92 -10.34 5.64
CA THR A 31 0.97 -11.19 6.38
C THR A 31 -0.44 -10.67 6.13
N VAL A 32 -1.38 -11.55 5.78
CA VAL A 32 -2.79 -11.18 5.54
C VAL A 32 -3.67 -11.84 6.58
N GLY A 33 -4.59 -11.08 7.18
CA GLY A 33 -5.51 -11.55 8.21
C GLY A 33 -6.48 -10.46 8.62
N THR A 34 -7.00 -10.53 9.83
CA THR A 34 -7.91 -9.53 10.40
C THR A 34 -7.36 -9.09 11.75
N ASP A 35 -7.42 -7.79 12.02
CA ASP A 35 -6.98 -7.17 13.27
C ASP A 35 -5.58 -7.61 13.75
N ILE A 36 -4.65 -7.76 12.80
CA ILE A 36 -3.27 -8.13 13.14
C ILE A 36 -2.61 -6.94 13.83
N PRO A 37 -2.06 -7.09 15.05
CA PRO A 37 -1.40 -6.01 15.75
C PRO A 37 -0.11 -5.58 15.04
N LEU A 38 0.06 -4.26 14.91
CA LEU A 38 1.28 -3.65 14.40
C LEU A 38 2.31 -3.50 15.54
N GLU A 39 3.55 -3.92 15.29
CA GLU A 39 4.65 -3.72 16.23
C GLU A 39 5.41 -2.44 15.88
N GLY A 40 5.21 -1.40 16.69
CA GLY A 40 5.89 -0.11 16.57
C GLY A 40 6.89 0.16 17.69
N TRP A 41 7.68 1.23 17.53
CA TRP A 41 8.52 1.74 18.60
C TRP A 41 7.68 2.33 19.75
N ASP A 42 6.68 3.17 19.42
CA ASP A 42 5.73 3.66 20.42
C ASP A 42 4.63 2.63 20.68
N LYS A 43 4.66 2.02 21.86
CA LYS A 43 3.68 1.01 22.28
C LYS A 43 2.40 1.60 22.88
N ARG A 44 2.31 2.93 23.01
CA ARG A 44 1.16 3.61 23.65
C ARG A 44 -0.01 3.82 22.68
N ASP A 45 0.24 3.66 21.38
CA ASP A 45 -0.75 3.77 20.32
C ASP A 45 -0.89 2.42 19.58
N PRO A 46 -1.60 1.45 20.18
CA PRO A 46 -1.77 0.15 19.55
C PRO A 46 -2.66 0.29 18.30
N GLN A 47 -2.14 -0.18 17.18
CA GLN A 47 -2.83 -0.20 15.89
C GLN A 47 -2.96 -1.63 15.37
N THR A 48 -4.02 -1.87 14.59
CA THR A 48 -4.25 -3.14 13.90
C THR A 48 -4.44 -2.92 12.40
N ALA A 49 -4.15 -3.96 11.63
CA ALA A 49 -4.32 -3.95 10.18
C ALA A 49 -4.66 -5.35 9.63
N ASP A 50 -5.11 -5.40 8.38
CA ASP A 50 -5.51 -6.62 7.68
C ASP A 50 -4.42 -7.15 6.75
N VAL A 51 -3.54 -6.25 6.29
CA VAL A 51 -2.31 -6.59 5.57
C VAL A 51 -1.14 -5.95 6.32
N VAL A 52 -0.15 -6.74 6.71
CA VAL A 52 0.97 -6.29 7.55
C VAL A 52 2.29 -6.69 6.93
N ILE A 53 3.15 -5.70 6.71
CA ILE A 53 4.57 -5.91 6.41
C ILE A 53 5.31 -5.79 7.73
N ARG A 54 5.94 -6.88 8.16
CA ARG A 54 6.71 -6.88 9.40
C ARG A 54 8.04 -6.17 9.18
N ARG A 55 8.37 -5.23 10.05
CA ARG A 55 9.65 -4.47 9.99
C ARG A 55 10.88 -5.38 9.96
N ARG A 56 10.81 -6.53 10.64
CA ARG A 56 11.88 -7.54 10.70
C ARG A 56 12.11 -8.28 9.37
N ASP A 57 11.12 -8.25 8.47
CA ASP A 57 11.16 -8.96 7.20
C ASP A 57 11.58 -8.04 6.04
N VAL A 58 11.65 -6.72 6.27
CA VAL A 58 12.08 -5.74 5.26
C VAL A 58 13.60 -5.72 5.18
N ARG A 59 14.14 -6.34 4.13
CA ARG A 59 15.60 -6.39 3.91
C ARG A 59 16.14 -5.03 3.46
N GLY A 60 17.30 -4.65 3.99
CA GLY A 60 18.00 -3.42 3.60
C GLY A 60 17.41 -2.12 4.15
N GLN A 61 16.34 -2.19 4.94
CA GLN A 61 15.76 -1.03 5.62
C GLN A 61 15.51 -1.34 7.09
N SER A 62 15.96 -0.45 7.97
CA SER A 62 15.68 -0.55 9.41
C SER A 62 14.46 0.29 9.76
N LEU A 63 13.27 -0.28 9.54
CA LEU A 63 12.00 0.35 9.90
C LEU A 63 11.80 0.34 11.42
N LEU A 64 11.17 1.40 11.93
CA LEU A 64 10.85 1.58 13.34
C LEU A 64 9.58 0.82 13.71
N GLY A 65 8.59 0.79 12.81
CA GLY A 65 7.35 0.05 12.97
C GLY A 65 7.02 -0.85 11.79
N ASP A 66 6.11 -1.78 12.04
CA ASP A 66 5.44 -2.52 10.97
C ASP A 66 4.65 -1.56 10.06
N ILE A 67 4.51 -1.90 8.78
CA ILE A 67 3.65 -1.17 7.86
C ILE A 67 2.32 -1.91 7.76
N GLY A 68 1.23 -1.25 8.13
CA GLY A 68 -0.11 -1.81 8.07
C GLY A 68 -0.91 -1.29 6.89
N PHE A 69 -1.87 -2.08 6.43
CA PHE A 69 -3.01 -1.63 5.64
C PHE A 69 -4.29 -2.13 6.28
N ARG A 70 -5.09 -1.18 6.77
CA ARG A 70 -6.34 -1.45 7.47
C ARG A 70 -7.50 -1.45 6.48
N LYS A 71 -8.37 -2.45 6.58
CA LYS A 71 -9.56 -2.54 5.76
C LYS A 71 -10.59 -1.49 6.17
N THR A 72 -11.22 -0.88 5.17
CA THR A 72 -12.30 0.09 5.28
C THR A 72 -13.43 -0.30 4.32
N ALA A 73 -14.53 0.46 4.31
CA ALA A 73 -15.60 0.27 3.34
C ALA A 73 -15.15 0.45 1.87
N ASN A 74 -14.09 1.23 1.63
CA ASN A 74 -13.65 1.63 0.29
C ASN A 74 -12.37 0.91 -0.17
N GLY A 75 -11.89 -0.08 0.58
CA GLY A 75 -10.62 -0.75 0.33
C GLY A 75 -9.70 -0.72 1.54
N PHE A 76 -8.40 -0.74 1.31
CA PHE A 76 -7.37 -0.74 2.35
C PHE A 76 -6.69 0.62 2.41
N VAL A 77 -6.45 1.16 3.61
CA VAL A 77 -5.73 2.42 3.83
C VAL A 77 -4.44 2.15 4.58
N ALA A 78 -3.36 2.83 4.21
CA ALA A 78 -2.06 2.64 4.84
C ALA A 78 -2.04 3.17 6.28
N VAL A 79 -1.37 2.45 7.17
CA VAL A 79 -1.09 2.80 8.56
C VAL A 79 0.42 2.67 8.75
N ILE A 80 1.13 3.81 8.86
CA ILE A 80 2.60 3.86 8.78
C ILE A 80 3.16 4.77 9.86
N ASP A 81 4.24 4.37 10.50
CA ASP A 81 4.95 5.22 11.45
C ASP A 81 5.50 6.48 10.75
N ASP A 82 5.25 7.65 11.34
CA ASP A 82 5.63 8.95 10.78
C ASP A 82 7.14 9.11 10.64
N MET A 83 7.94 8.54 11.54
CA MET A 83 9.39 8.56 11.43
C MET A 83 9.89 7.65 10.33
N ASP A 84 9.24 6.51 10.08
CA ASP A 84 9.57 5.69 8.92
C ASP A 84 9.31 6.43 7.60
N LEU A 85 8.21 7.17 7.50
CA LEU A 85 7.96 8.02 6.32
C LEU A 85 8.99 9.14 6.17
N ASN A 86 9.33 9.82 7.26
CA ASN A 86 10.23 10.97 7.22
C ASN A 86 11.68 10.58 6.93
N TYR A 87 12.12 9.40 7.37
CA TYR A 87 13.54 9.05 7.42
C TYR A 87 13.93 7.73 6.75
N ARG A 88 12.98 6.84 6.42
CA ARG A 88 13.26 5.50 5.87
C ARG A 88 12.64 5.27 4.50
N LEU A 89 11.32 5.40 4.40
CA LEU A 89 10.51 5.08 3.21
C LEU A 89 10.44 6.24 2.21
N GLY A 90 10.58 7.46 2.70
CA GLY A 90 10.32 8.69 1.96
C GLY A 90 8.87 9.14 2.06
N LYS A 91 8.65 10.46 2.08
CA LYS A 91 7.31 11.07 2.20
C LYS A 91 6.39 10.77 1.02
N ASP A 92 6.97 10.39 -0.11
CA ASP A 92 6.28 10.03 -1.35
C ASP A 92 5.91 8.54 -1.42
N PHE A 93 6.26 7.75 -0.40
CA PHE A 93 6.06 6.29 -0.40
C PHE A 93 4.64 5.87 -0.79
N VAL A 94 3.63 6.47 -0.16
CA VAL A 94 2.21 6.15 -0.42
C VAL A 94 1.83 6.48 -1.88
N ILE A 95 2.36 7.58 -2.42
CA ILE A 95 2.14 7.98 -3.81
C ILE A 95 2.79 6.98 -4.77
N ARG A 96 4.04 6.56 -4.52
CA ARG A 96 4.73 5.55 -5.33
C ARG A 96 3.99 4.22 -5.32
N LEU A 97 3.51 3.78 -4.15
CA LEU A 97 2.71 2.57 -4.02
C LEU A 97 1.39 2.68 -4.80
N GLN A 98 0.74 3.84 -4.76
CA GLN A 98 -0.50 4.08 -5.49
C GLN A 98 -0.30 4.04 -7.01
N ASN A 99 0.82 4.55 -7.51
CA ASN A 99 1.18 4.43 -8.93
C ASN A 99 1.37 2.96 -9.34
N SER A 100 2.16 2.20 -8.58
CA SER A 100 2.36 0.77 -8.81
C SER A 100 1.04 -0.02 -8.77
N TYR A 101 0.13 0.32 -7.84
CA TYR A 101 -1.22 -0.26 -7.80
C TYR A 101 -2.03 0.02 -9.08
N HIS A 102 -2.02 1.26 -9.57
CA HIS A 102 -2.72 1.62 -10.81
C HIS A 102 -2.12 0.94 -12.04
N GLU A 103 -0.79 0.78 -12.08
CA GLU A 103 -0.11 0.02 -13.13
C GLU A 103 -0.53 -1.46 -13.11
N ALA A 104 -0.56 -2.08 -11.91
CA ALA A 104 -1.06 -3.44 -11.75
C ALA A 104 -2.52 -3.59 -12.19
N ALA A 105 -3.37 -2.62 -11.86
CA ALA A 105 -4.76 -2.59 -12.30
C ALA A 105 -4.86 -2.51 -13.83
N ALA A 106 -4.10 -1.60 -14.46
CA ALA A 106 -4.11 -1.39 -15.90
C ALA A 106 -3.67 -2.64 -16.68
N ARG A 107 -2.69 -3.40 -16.18
CA ARG A 107 -2.25 -4.66 -16.81
C ARG A 107 -3.35 -5.73 -16.82
N LYS A 108 -4.24 -5.73 -15.83
CA LYS A 108 -5.36 -6.69 -15.71
C LYS A 108 -6.63 -6.25 -16.42
N MET A 109 -6.67 -5.01 -16.93
CA MET A 109 -7.81 -4.56 -17.73
C MET A 109 -7.79 -5.25 -19.10
N PRO A 110 -8.90 -5.89 -19.52
CA PRO A 110 -9.01 -6.39 -20.88
C PRO A 110 -8.90 -5.21 -21.86
N LYS A 111 -8.05 -5.34 -22.88
CA LYS A 111 -7.89 -4.33 -23.94
C LYS A 111 -9.22 -4.11 -24.68
N LYS A 112 -10.09 -3.25 -24.16
CA LYS A 112 -11.18 -2.66 -24.94
C LYS A 112 -10.63 -1.45 -25.70
N LEU A 113 -9.84 -1.73 -26.73
CA LEU A 113 -9.46 -0.74 -27.75
C LEU A 113 -9.82 -1.30 -29.12
N GLY A 114 -11.12 -1.46 -29.34
CA GLY A 114 -11.76 -1.56 -30.65
C GLY A 114 -12.56 -0.29 -30.91
N GLY A 115 -11.94 0.88 -30.78
CA GLY A 115 -12.54 2.14 -31.19
C GLY A 115 -12.51 2.22 -32.71
N THR A 116 -13.63 1.97 -33.37
CA THR A 116 -13.80 2.14 -34.81
C THR A 116 -13.50 3.58 -35.21
N LEU A 117 -12.33 3.82 -35.81
CA LEU A 117 -12.07 5.03 -36.59
C LEU A 117 -12.91 4.96 -37.86
N ILE A 118 -14.15 5.45 -37.80
CA ILE A 118 -14.90 5.75 -39.02
C ILE A 118 -14.30 7.02 -39.60
N LYS A 119 -13.38 6.85 -40.55
CA LYS A 119 -12.92 7.92 -41.43
C LYS A 119 -14.12 8.35 -42.28
N ARG A 120 -14.75 9.48 -41.97
CA ARG A 120 -15.57 10.20 -42.96
C ARG A 120 -14.63 10.73 -44.02
N THR A 121 -14.69 10.15 -45.20
CA THR A 121 -14.27 10.79 -46.44
C THR A 121 -15.48 11.57 -46.95
N ASP A 122 -15.38 12.89 -46.90
CA ASP A 122 -16.13 13.77 -47.79
C ASP A 122 -15.40 13.87 -49.14
#